data_AF-A0A6C7THU4-F1
#
_entry.id   AF-A0A6C7THU4-F1
#
_cell.length_a   1.000
_cell.length_b   1.000
_cell.length_c   1.000
_cell.angle_alpha   90.00
_cell.angle_beta   90.00
_cell.angle_gamma   90.00
#
_symmetry.space_group_name_H-M   'P 1'
#
loop_
_entity.id
_entity.type
_entity.pdbx_description
1 polymer ?
#
loop_
_entity_poly.entity_id
_entity_poly.type
_entity_poly.pdbx_seq_one_letter_code
_entity_poly.pdbx_strand_id
1 'polypeptide(L)'
;MNNILTYKIDTEQPIDIKELAESLIAIQNMYRKSIISNEASIKISEVRKGSYEFDIVVLGLGLTLPYIENFNSAIDFIKNLKNCYSFFKDNKFDNNTNQINIDDAKNTSKIIQPIISIGNNSTVIIQNGYSDSECFSVISKEAAEVQKKIYSYIENKERKTKEELQTYKYFQNILVEFTQTRTDDKRGNKLLCKNIYNKELNVEFSSDYLKKQILEEHNPHLHLYNVDLQVIYENNVPKIYKIISLKDIKNKNI
;
A
#
# COMPACT_ATOMS: atom_id res chain seq x y z
N MET A 1 -27.93 22.50 -16.80
CA MET A 1 -26.49 22.61 -17.12
C MET A 1 -25.82 21.38 -16.52
N ASN A 2 -25.28 20.49 -17.36
CA ASN A 2 -24.89 19.11 -17.04
C ASN A 2 -23.45 18.97 -16.49
N ASN A 3 -23.20 18.94 -15.18
CA ASN A 3 -21.85 18.73 -14.61
C ASN A 3 -21.08 17.55 -15.26
N ILE A 4 -20.20 17.85 -16.22
CA ILE A 4 -19.46 16.89 -17.05
C ILE A 4 -17.99 17.03 -16.70
N LEU A 5 -17.36 15.91 -16.37
CA LEU A 5 -15.92 15.79 -16.22
C LEU A 5 -15.38 15.14 -17.50
N THR A 6 -14.49 15.81 -18.21
CA THR A 6 -13.82 15.25 -19.38
C THR A 6 -12.48 14.67 -18.97
N TYR A 7 -12.25 13.39 -19.26
CA TYR A 7 -10.95 12.72 -19.16
C TYR A 7 -10.43 12.41 -20.56
N LYS A 8 -9.26 12.95 -20.90
CA LYS A 8 -8.58 12.75 -22.18
C LYS A 8 -7.19 12.16 -21.96
N ILE A 9 -6.84 11.16 -22.76
CA ILE A 9 -5.45 10.77 -23.01
C ILE A 9 -5.08 11.23 -24.42
N ASP A 10 -4.20 12.22 -24.51
CA ASP A 10 -3.73 12.77 -25.78
C ASP A 10 -2.49 12.01 -26.24
N THR A 11 -2.66 11.19 -27.27
CA THR A 11 -1.60 10.34 -27.84
C THR A 11 -1.98 9.89 -29.25
N GLU A 12 -0.96 9.59 -30.05
CA GLU A 12 -1.10 8.94 -31.36
C GLU A 12 -0.89 7.42 -31.28
N GLN A 13 -0.54 6.91 -30.10
CA GLN A 13 -0.20 5.50 -29.88
C GLN A 13 -1.38 4.71 -29.32
N PRO A 14 -1.41 3.38 -29.52
CA PRO A 14 -2.36 2.50 -28.85
C PRO A 14 -2.19 2.56 -27.32
N ILE A 15 -3.30 2.35 -26.59
CA ILE A 15 -3.31 2.30 -25.12
C ILE A 15 -3.57 0.87 -24.67
N ASP A 16 -2.85 0.43 -23.62
CA ASP A 16 -3.14 -0.84 -22.97
C ASP A 16 -4.53 -0.82 -22.32
N ILE A 17 -5.35 -1.83 -22.63
CA ILE A 17 -6.75 -1.90 -22.18
C ILE A 17 -6.84 -1.98 -20.67
N LYS A 18 -5.93 -2.73 -20.02
CA LYS A 18 -5.93 -2.89 -18.57
C LYS A 18 -5.56 -1.57 -17.90
N GLU A 19 -4.54 -0.88 -18.40
CA GLU A 19 -4.13 0.41 -17.83
C GLU A 19 -5.22 1.48 -18.00
N LEU A 20 -5.88 1.53 -19.17
CA LEU A 20 -7.02 2.43 -19.39
C LEU A 20 -8.17 2.12 -18.42
N ALA A 21 -8.53 0.85 -18.27
CA ALA A 21 -9.59 0.43 -17.36
C ALA A 21 -9.24 0.75 -15.90
N GLU A 22 -8.00 0.49 -15.46
CA GLU A 22 -7.53 0.81 -14.12
C GLU A 22 -7.51 2.32 -13.86
N SER A 23 -7.16 3.13 -14.87
CA SER A 23 -7.24 4.59 -14.80
C SER A 23 -8.69 5.07 -14.63
N LEU A 24 -9.64 4.56 -15.43
CA LEU A 24 -11.07 4.90 -15.30
C LEU A 24 -11.64 4.52 -13.94
N ILE A 25 -11.27 3.33 -13.41
CA ILE A 25 -11.64 2.91 -12.06
C ILE A 25 -11.04 3.83 -11.00
N ALA A 26 -9.79 4.26 -11.17
CA ALA A 26 -9.13 5.18 -10.24
C ALA A 26 -9.80 6.57 -10.25
N ILE A 27 -10.19 7.08 -11.42
CA ILE A 27 -11.00 8.30 -11.54
C ILE A 27 -12.31 8.13 -10.77
N GLN A 28 -13.04 7.03 -10.97
CA GLN A 28 -14.29 6.76 -10.24
C GLN A 28 -14.06 6.77 -8.72
N ASN A 29 -13.03 6.07 -8.24
CA ASN A 29 -12.73 5.96 -6.81
C ASN A 29 -12.43 7.32 -6.16
N MET A 30 -11.64 8.16 -6.84
CA MET A 30 -11.31 9.49 -6.33
C MET A 30 -12.49 10.45 -6.47
N TYR A 31 -13.19 10.44 -7.60
CA TYR A 31 -14.33 11.32 -7.85
C TYR A 31 -15.48 11.03 -6.88
N ARG A 32 -15.69 9.75 -6.51
CA ARG A 32 -16.69 9.37 -5.52
C ARG A 32 -16.53 10.08 -4.17
N LYS A 33 -15.29 10.37 -3.75
CA LYS A 33 -15.02 11.08 -2.48
C LYS A 33 -15.51 12.53 -2.49
N SER A 34 -15.68 13.12 -3.67
CA SER A 34 -16.20 14.48 -3.84
C SER A 34 -17.73 14.52 -3.98
N ILE A 35 -18.42 13.39 -3.87
CA ILE A 35 -19.87 13.28 -4.02
C ILE A 35 -20.49 13.01 -2.64
N ILE A 36 -21.43 13.85 -2.22
CA ILE A 36 -22.09 13.75 -0.92
C ILE A 36 -23.05 12.55 -0.86
N SER A 37 -23.76 12.27 -1.96
CA SER A 37 -24.76 11.20 -1.99
C SER A 37 -24.14 9.81 -2.21
N ASN A 38 -24.42 8.89 -1.28
CA ASN A 38 -24.07 7.48 -1.38
C ASN A 38 -24.88 6.71 -2.43
N GLU A 39 -25.95 7.30 -2.96
CA GLU A 39 -26.80 6.66 -3.98
C GLU A 39 -26.48 7.16 -5.39
N ALA A 40 -25.55 8.12 -5.52
CA ALA A 40 -25.10 8.57 -6.81
C ALA A 40 -24.38 7.45 -7.58
N SER A 41 -24.39 7.52 -8.90
CA SER A 41 -23.60 6.67 -9.78
C SER A 41 -22.76 7.54 -10.70
N ILE A 42 -21.49 7.17 -10.86
CA ILE A 42 -20.57 7.82 -11.80
C ILE A 42 -20.61 7.00 -13.08
N LYS A 43 -20.92 7.63 -14.21
CA LYS A 43 -21.05 6.94 -15.50
C LYS A 43 -20.37 7.73 -16.61
N ILE A 44 -19.91 7.01 -17.62
CA ILE A 44 -19.51 7.61 -18.90
C ILE A 44 -20.77 7.96 -19.67
N SER A 45 -20.96 9.23 -20.01
CA SER A 45 -22.05 9.69 -20.87
C SER A 45 -21.68 9.67 -22.35
N GLU A 46 -20.41 9.89 -22.66
CA GLU A 46 -19.91 9.92 -24.04
C GLU A 46 -18.46 9.45 -24.12
N VAL A 47 -18.15 8.73 -25.20
CA VAL A 47 -16.78 8.46 -25.64
C VAL A 47 -16.62 9.13 -26.99
N ARG A 48 -15.75 10.13 -27.09
CA ARG A 48 -15.66 10.94 -28.30
C ARG A 48 -15.03 10.14 -29.43
N LYS A 49 -15.63 10.25 -30.61
CA LYS A 49 -15.28 9.43 -31.76
C LYS A 49 -13.82 9.66 -32.18
N GLY A 50 -13.04 8.58 -32.21
CA GLY A 50 -11.65 8.61 -32.69
C GLY A 50 -10.65 9.15 -31.68
N SER A 51 -11.03 9.35 -30.41
CA SER A 51 -10.13 9.80 -29.36
C SER A 51 -10.28 8.95 -28.09
N TYR A 52 -9.27 9.02 -27.23
CA TYR A 52 -9.34 8.49 -25.87
C TYR A 52 -9.88 9.57 -24.93
N GLU A 53 -11.08 10.08 -25.25
CA GLU A 53 -11.74 11.16 -24.52
C GLU A 53 -13.11 10.70 -24.04
N PHE A 54 -13.31 10.79 -22.73
CA PHE A 54 -14.44 10.24 -22.00
C PHE A 54 -15.10 11.36 -21.22
N ASP A 55 -16.37 11.63 -21.52
CA ASP A 55 -17.19 12.55 -20.74
C ASP A 55 -17.93 11.75 -19.66
N ILE A 56 -17.74 12.16 -18.41
CA ILE A 56 -18.19 11.46 -17.20
C ILE A 56 -19.20 12.34 -16.47
N VAL A 57 -20.30 11.73 -16.04
CA VAL A 57 -21.40 12.38 -15.32
C VAL A 57 -21.72 11.67 -14.01
N VAL A 58 -22.28 12.42 -13.06
CA VAL A 58 -22.79 11.90 -11.80
C VAL A 58 -24.33 11.91 -11.84
N LEU A 59 -24.95 10.75 -11.62
CA LEU A 59 -26.41 10.57 -11.64
C LEU A 59 -26.91 10.13 -10.25
N GLY A 60 -27.84 10.87 -9.64
CA GLY A 60 -28.44 10.53 -8.34
C GLY A 60 -29.89 10.03 -8.44
N LEU A 61 -30.31 9.17 -7.49
CA LEU A 61 -31.68 8.66 -7.36
C LEU A 61 -32.53 9.62 -6.51
N GLY A 62 -32.91 10.77 -7.07
CA GLY A 62 -33.82 11.70 -6.39
C GLY A 62 -34.32 12.76 -7.34
N LEU A 63 -35.64 12.91 -7.46
CA LEU A 63 -36.38 13.77 -8.40
C LEU A 63 -36.17 15.29 -8.19
N THR A 64 -35.11 15.71 -7.52
CA THR A 64 -34.73 17.11 -7.36
C THR A 64 -33.44 17.35 -8.14
N LEU A 65 -33.59 17.94 -9.32
CA LEU A 65 -32.56 18.51 -10.20
C LEU A 65 -31.11 18.02 -9.90
N PRO A 66 -30.51 17.14 -10.72
CA PRO A 66 -29.13 16.64 -10.57
C PRO A 66 -28.00 17.71 -10.63
N TYR A 67 -28.35 18.99 -10.49
CA TYR A 67 -27.60 20.12 -11.00
C TYR A 67 -27.11 21.12 -9.94
N ILE A 68 -27.59 21.10 -8.69
CA ILE A 68 -27.19 22.09 -7.68
C ILE A 68 -26.19 21.52 -6.66
N GLU A 69 -26.43 20.33 -6.10
CA GLU A 69 -25.54 19.79 -5.06
C GLU A 69 -24.22 19.20 -5.60
N ASN A 70 -24.19 18.75 -6.85
CA ASN A 70 -22.99 18.16 -7.46
C ASN A 70 -22.13 19.17 -8.23
N PHE A 71 -22.54 20.43 -8.41
CA PHE A 71 -21.82 21.37 -9.31
C PHE A 71 -20.34 21.58 -8.91
N ASN A 72 -20.02 21.43 -7.63
CA ASN A 72 -18.65 21.50 -7.13
C ASN A 72 -17.91 20.16 -7.16
N SER A 73 -18.58 19.01 -7.30
CA SER A 73 -17.93 17.71 -7.15
C SER A 73 -16.83 17.45 -8.18
N ALA A 74 -17.04 17.86 -9.44
CA ALA A 74 -16.04 17.73 -10.50
C ALA A 74 -14.82 18.62 -10.22
N ILE A 75 -15.07 19.86 -9.82
CA ILE A 75 -14.03 20.83 -9.47
C ILE A 75 -13.24 20.34 -8.26
N ASP A 76 -13.92 19.87 -7.22
CA ASP A 76 -13.30 19.36 -5.99
C ASP A 76 -12.50 18.09 -6.27
N PHE A 77 -13.00 17.20 -7.14
CA PHE A 77 -12.22 16.07 -7.63
C PHE A 77 -10.93 16.51 -8.33
N ILE A 78 -11.00 17.45 -9.28
CA ILE A 78 -9.81 17.93 -10.00
C ILE A 78 -8.82 18.60 -9.04
N LYS A 79 -9.31 19.40 -8.08
CA LYS A 79 -8.49 20.01 -7.01
C LYS A 79 -7.81 18.96 -6.14
N ASN A 80 -8.54 17.92 -5.72
CA ASN A 80 -7.97 16.84 -4.92
C ASN A 80 -6.89 16.07 -5.70
N LEU A 81 -7.13 15.78 -6.98
CA LEU A 81 -6.14 15.15 -7.85
C LEU A 81 -4.90 16.04 -8.01
N LYS A 82 -5.07 17.34 -8.28
CA LYS A 82 -3.97 18.31 -8.36
C LYS A 82 -3.18 18.37 -7.07
N ASN A 83 -3.84 18.49 -5.93
CA ASN A 83 -3.20 18.57 -4.62
C ASN A 83 -2.36 17.32 -4.35
N CYS A 84 -2.91 16.14 -4.64
CA CYS A 84 -2.20 14.87 -4.50
C CYS A 84 -0.98 14.83 -5.42
N TYR A 85 -1.15 15.13 -6.71
CA TYR A 85 -0.07 15.12 -7.68
C TYR A 85 1.05 16.14 -7.35
N SER A 86 0.68 17.39 -7.02
CA SER A 86 1.60 18.46 -6.65
C SER A 86 2.35 18.16 -5.35
N PHE A 87 1.74 17.48 -4.38
CA PHE A 87 2.42 17.04 -3.17
C PHE A 87 3.66 16.19 -3.49
N PHE A 88 3.52 15.24 -4.42
CA PHE A 88 4.62 14.38 -4.86
C PHE A 88 5.57 15.10 -5.83
N LYS A 89 5.05 15.94 -6.74
CA LYS A 89 5.87 16.73 -7.67
C LYS A 89 6.85 17.64 -6.91
N ASP A 90 6.34 18.41 -5.95
CA ASP A 90 7.07 19.49 -5.25
C ASP A 90 7.97 18.99 -4.10
N ASN A 91 8.03 17.67 -3.86
CA ASN A 91 8.75 17.07 -2.72
C ASN A 91 8.32 17.61 -1.34
N LYS A 92 7.03 17.86 -1.12
CA LYS A 92 6.51 18.39 0.16
C LYS A 92 6.44 17.33 1.27
N PHE A 93 7.43 16.45 1.36
CA PHE A 93 7.51 15.35 2.34
C PHE A 93 7.86 15.82 3.77
N ASP A 94 8.41 17.04 3.91
CA ASP A 94 9.04 17.51 5.14
C ASP A 94 8.08 18.08 6.20
N ASN A 95 6.80 18.32 5.88
CA ASN A 95 5.84 18.83 6.85
C ASN A 95 4.63 17.89 6.99
N ASN A 96 4.65 17.07 8.05
CA ASN A 96 3.58 16.15 8.45
C ASN A 96 3.16 15.13 7.38
N THR A 97 3.75 13.93 7.47
CA THR A 97 3.52 12.73 6.64
C THR A 97 2.08 12.15 6.65
N ASN A 98 1.08 12.92 7.10
CA ASN A 98 -0.33 12.55 7.20
C ASN A 98 -1.28 13.29 6.24
N GLN A 99 -0.79 14.07 5.28
CA GLN A 99 -1.68 14.87 4.42
C GLN A 99 -2.34 14.12 3.26
N ILE A 100 -1.68 13.10 2.67
CA ILE A 100 -2.23 12.32 1.55
C ILE A 100 -2.60 10.91 2.00
N ASN A 101 -3.82 10.47 1.69
CA ASN A 101 -4.26 9.10 1.90
C ASN A 101 -3.57 8.16 0.89
N ILE A 102 -3.12 6.98 1.34
CA ILE A 102 -2.53 5.92 0.51
C ILE A 102 -3.41 5.59 -0.70
N ASP A 103 -4.73 5.54 -0.53
CA ASP A 103 -5.65 5.24 -1.64
C ASP A 103 -5.65 6.37 -2.69
N ASP A 104 -5.54 7.62 -2.27
CA ASP A 104 -5.44 8.75 -3.21
C ASP A 104 -4.11 8.73 -3.94
N ALA A 105 -3.01 8.36 -3.27
CA ALA A 105 -1.73 8.16 -3.92
C ALA A 105 -1.78 7.02 -4.95
N LYS A 106 -2.37 5.87 -4.59
CA LYS A 106 -2.55 4.70 -5.48
C LYS A 106 -3.41 5.05 -6.70
N ASN A 107 -4.56 5.70 -6.50
CA ASN A 107 -5.43 6.11 -7.60
C ASN A 107 -4.76 7.17 -8.49
N THR A 108 -4.04 8.15 -7.90
CA THR A 108 -3.28 9.15 -8.68
C THR A 108 -2.25 8.49 -9.60
N SER A 109 -1.49 7.50 -9.09
CA SER A 109 -0.55 6.72 -9.91
C SER A 109 -1.24 5.98 -11.05
N LYS A 110 -2.40 5.37 -10.79
CA LYS A 110 -3.18 4.66 -11.83
C LYS A 110 -3.74 5.59 -12.90
N ILE A 111 -4.17 6.80 -12.53
CA ILE A 111 -4.69 7.81 -13.47
C ILE A 111 -3.63 8.20 -14.50
N ILE A 112 -2.37 8.34 -14.07
CA ILE A 112 -1.25 8.74 -14.94
C ILE A 112 -0.48 7.56 -15.56
N GLN A 113 -0.76 6.32 -15.15
CA GLN A 113 -0.04 5.13 -15.65
C GLN A 113 -0.09 4.98 -17.18
N PRO A 114 -1.25 5.15 -17.86
CA PRO A 114 -1.31 4.95 -19.31
C PRO A 114 -0.29 5.78 -20.09
N ILE A 115 -0.15 7.08 -19.76
CA ILE A 115 0.78 7.96 -20.46
C ILE A 115 2.24 7.63 -20.18
N ILE A 116 2.56 7.05 -19.01
CA ILE A 116 3.91 6.62 -18.66
C ILE A 116 4.30 5.42 -19.52
N SER A 117 3.42 4.42 -19.63
CA SER A 117 3.67 3.22 -20.43
C SER A 117 3.77 3.53 -21.93
N ILE A 118 2.96 4.49 -22.42
CA ILE A 118 3.01 4.93 -23.81
C ILE A 118 4.26 5.76 -24.11
N GLY A 119 4.66 6.68 -23.22
CA GLY A 119 5.74 7.61 -23.46
C GLY A 119 5.41 8.67 -24.54
N ASN A 120 6.40 9.03 -25.37
CA ASN A 120 6.23 9.88 -26.58
C ASN A 120 5.44 11.19 -26.37
N ASN A 121 5.69 11.91 -25.28
CA ASN A 121 4.99 13.15 -24.94
C ASN A 121 3.45 13.00 -24.78
N SER A 122 2.96 11.78 -24.58
CA SER A 122 1.54 11.54 -24.29
C SER A 122 1.12 12.28 -23.03
N THR A 123 -0.11 12.80 -23.02
CA THR A 123 -0.60 13.70 -21.97
C THR A 123 -1.94 13.23 -21.41
N VAL A 124 -2.10 13.26 -20.09
CA VAL A 124 -3.42 13.13 -19.44
C VAL A 124 -3.96 14.53 -19.23
N ILE A 125 -5.22 14.74 -19.62
CA ILE A 125 -5.95 15.98 -19.39
C ILE A 125 -7.28 15.63 -18.71
N ILE A 126 -7.56 16.25 -17.58
CA ILE A 126 -8.81 16.11 -16.84
C ILE A 126 -9.34 17.51 -16.56
N GLN A 127 -10.53 17.82 -17.06
CA GLN A 127 -11.09 19.16 -16.96
C GLN A 127 -12.60 19.14 -16.76
N ASN A 128 -13.12 20.22 -16.20
CA ASN A 128 -14.55 20.45 -16.16
C ASN A 128 -15.04 20.91 -17.54
N GLY A 129 -16.07 20.28 -18.08
CA GLY A 129 -16.59 20.56 -19.43
C GLY A 129 -17.22 21.95 -19.63
N TYR A 130 -17.35 22.78 -18.59
CA TYR A 130 -17.96 24.12 -18.66
C TYR A 130 -16.98 25.28 -18.71
N SER A 131 -15.75 25.10 -18.23
CA SER A 131 -14.80 26.21 -18.08
C SER A 131 -13.37 25.72 -18.02
N ASP A 132 -12.46 26.48 -18.62
CA ASP A 132 -11.00 26.30 -18.49
C ASP A 132 -10.48 26.58 -17.06
N SER A 133 -11.36 26.85 -16.09
CA SER A 133 -10.97 27.33 -14.76
C SER A 133 -10.27 26.27 -13.91
N GLU A 134 -10.59 24.99 -14.10
CA GLU A 134 -9.98 23.90 -13.33
C GLU A 134 -9.62 22.72 -14.26
N CYS A 135 -8.35 22.62 -14.62
CA CYS A 135 -7.80 21.59 -15.50
C CYS A 135 -6.53 20.99 -14.91
N PHE A 136 -6.50 19.66 -14.78
CA PHE A 136 -5.30 18.89 -14.49
C PHE A 136 -4.71 18.39 -15.80
N SER A 137 -3.45 18.74 -16.09
CA SER A 137 -2.75 18.30 -17.29
C SER A 137 -1.32 17.93 -16.98
N VAL A 138 -0.89 16.74 -17.42
CA VAL A 138 0.43 16.19 -17.14
C VAL A 138 0.95 15.40 -18.34
N ILE A 139 2.21 15.63 -18.67
CA ILE A 139 2.95 14.91 -19.72
C ILE A 139 3.69 13.68 -19.14
N SER A 140 3.82 12.63 -19.95
CA SER A 140 4.38 11.32 -19.59
C SER A 140 5.73 11.38 -18.86
N LYS A 141 6.65 12.22 -19.31
CA LYS A 141 7.98 12.37 -18.68
C LYS A 141 7.89 12.86 -17.24
N GLU A 142 7.00 13.81 -16.97
CA GLU A 142 6.81 14.35 -15.62
C GLU A 142 6.06 13.34 -14.74
N ALA A 143 5.03 12.71 -15.29
CA ALA A 143 4.25 11.67 -14.62
C ALA A 143 5.13 10.52 -14.09
N ALA A 144 6.11 10.08 -14.90
CA ALA A 144 7.01 9.00 -14.53
C ALA A 144 7.84 9.32 -13.27
N GLU A 145 8.33 10.56 -13.15
CA GLU A 145 9.10 10.99 -11.98
C GLU A 145 8.22 11.12 -10.73
N VAL A 146 7.00 11.63 -10.89
CA VAL A 146 6.03 11.72 -9.80
C VAL A 146 5.60 10.33 -9.32
N GLN A 147 5.39 9.38 -10.23
CA GLN A 147 5.00 8.02 -9.89
C GLN A 147 6.06 7.29 -9.05
N LYS A 148 7.35 7.44 -9.36
CA LYS A 148 8.44 6.85 -8.53
C LYS A 148 8.34 7.31 -7.07
N LYS A 149 8.04 8.58 -6.86
CA LYS A 149 7.87 9.17 -5.53
C LYS A 149 6.61 8.66 -4.83
N ILE A 150 5.50 8.49 -5.57
CA ILE A 150 4.28 7.87 -5.06
C ILE A 150 4.57 6.45 -4.54
N TYR A 151 5.28 5.63 -5.33
CA TYR A 151 5.60 4.27 -4.91
C TYR A 151 6.49 4.23 -3.68
N SER A 152 7.52 5.06 -3.61
CA SER A 152 8.36 5.17 -2.42
C SER A 152 7.57 5.62 -1.18
N TYR A 153 6.61 6.54 -1.34
CA TYR A 153 5.73 6.98 -0.25
C TYR A 153 4.84 5.83 0.27
N ILE A 154 4.20 5.09 -0.64
CA ILE A 154 3.32 3.97 -0.30
C ILE A 154 4.12 2.88 0.43
N GLU A 155 5.27 2.49 -0.09
CA GLU A 155 6.14 1.48 0.52
C GLU A 155 6.56 1.90 1.94
N ASN A 156 6.96 3.16 2.12
CA ASN A 156 7.33 3.68 3.44
C ASN A 156 6.17 3.70 4.44
N LYS A 157 4.97 4.08 4.00
CA LYS A 157 3.75 4.05 4.85
C LYS A 157 3.35 2.64 5.23
N GLU A 158 3.39 1.70 4.28
CA GLU A 158 3.05 0.30 4.53
C GLU A 158 4.08 -0.38 5.44
N ARG A 159 5.38 -0.07 5.28
CA ARG A 159 6.44 -0.53 6.20
C ARG A 159 6.24 0.00 7.62
N LYS A 160 6.00 1.31 7.79
CA LYS A 160 5.71 1.90 9.10
C LYS A 160 4.49 1.26 9.76
N THR A 161 3.43 1.03 9.00
CA THR A 161 2.21 0.37 9.53
C THR A 161 2.51 -1.05 10.01
N LYS A 162 3.34 -1.81 9.29
CA LYS A 162 3.77 -3.16 9.73
C LYS A 162 4.65 -3.10 10.98
N GLU A 163 5.59 -2.16 11.05
CA GLU A 163 6.45 -1.95 12.22
C GLU A 163 5.62 -1.51 13.45
N GLU A 164 4.61 -0.66 13.28
CA GLU A 164 3.71 -0.23 14.35
C GLU A 164 2.79 -1.35 14.86
N LEU A 165 2.40 -2.30 13.99
CA LEU A 165 1.63 -3.49 14.37
C LEU A 165 2.51 -4.60 14.97
N GLN A 166 3.82 -4.53 14.76
CA GLN A 166 4.78 -5.43 15.37
C GLN A 166 5.13 -4.94 16.78
N THR A 167 4.72 -5.70 17.79
CA THR A 167 5.14 -5.45 19.17
C THR A 167 6.12 -6.53 19.60
N TYR A 168 6.98 -6.19 20.55
CA TYR A 168 7.92 -7.14 21.12
C TYR A 168 7.79 -7.19 22.64
N LYS A 169 7.93 -8.39 23.19
CA LYS A 169 8.07 -8.59 24.64
C LYS A 169 9.33 -9.39 24.93
N TYR A 170 10.07 -8.96 25.94
CA TYR A 170 11.24 -9.66 26.43
C TYR A 170 10.86 -10.58 27.58
N PHE A 171 11.41 -11.78 27.56
CA PHE A 171 11.27 -12.74 28.64
C PHE A 171 12.66 -13.26 28.98
N GLN A 172 12.96 -13.33 30.28
CA GLN A 172 14.23 -13.80 30.78
C GLN A 172 14.07 -15.19 31.38
N ASN A 173 15.13 -16.00 31.30
CA ASN A 173 15.18 -17.34 31.91
C ASN A 173 13.98 -18.23 31.55
N ILE A 174 13.68 -18.30 30.25
CA ILE A 174 12.58 -19.11 29.73
C ILE A 174 13.11 -20.44 29.20
N LEU A 175 12.46 -21.51 29.63
CA LEU A 175 12.72 -22.85 29.13
C LEU A 175 12.03 -23.07 27.77
N VAL A 176 12.80 -23.53 26.80
CA VAL A 176 12.34 -23.76 25.44
C VAL A 176 12.83 -25.10 24.89
N GLU A 177 12.10 -25.61 23.90
CA GLU A 177 12.40 -26.86 23.23
C GLU A 177 12.42 -26.65 21.71
N PHE A 178 13.47 -27.10 21.04
CA PHE A 178 13.50 -27.14 19.58
C PHE A 178 12.67 -28.32 19.07
N THR A 179 11.63 -28.02 18.29
CA THR A 179 10.78 -29.03 17.64
C THR A 179 11.29 -29.37 16.24
N GLN A 180 11.97 -28.43 15.59
CA GLN A 180 12.59 -28.62 14.29
C GLN A 180 13.92 -27.87 14.23
N THR A 181 14.99 -28.57 13.88
CA THR A 181 16.26 -27.94 13.49
C THR A 181 16.70 -28.40 12.12
N ARG A 182 17.13 -27.45 11.28
CA ARG A 182 17.56 -27.68 9.91
C ARG A 182 18.89 -26.96 9.72
N THR A 183 19.85 -27.65 9.11
CA THR A 183 21.15 -27.07 8.74
C THR A 183 21.11 -26.38 7.39
N ASP A 184 20.00 -26.50 6.63
CA ASP A 184 19.78 -25.86 5.35
C ASP A 184 18.85 -24.63 5.45
N ASP A 185 19.19 -23.54 4.76
CA ASP A 185 18.46 -22.25 4.82
C ASP A 185 17.05 -22.26 4.17
N LYS A 186 16.57 -23.43 3.71
CA LYS A 186 15.32 -23.55 2.93
C LYS A 186 14.07 -23.70 3.79
N ARG A 187 14.18 -24.16 5.04
CA ARG A 187 13.06 -24.28 6.00
C ARG A 187 13.57 -23.99 7.42
N GLY A 188 13.04 -22.93 8.04
CA GLY A 188 13.55 -22.40 9.30
C GLY A 188 13.50 -23.37 10.50
N ASN A 189 14.28 -23.04 11.52
CA ASN A 189 14.25 -23.70 12.83
C ASN A 189 12.95 -23.34 13.56
N LYS A 190 12.41 -24.28 14.33
CA LYS A 190 11.21 -24.08 15.14
C LYS A 190 11.44 -24.41 16.60
N LEU A 191 10.83 -23.58 17.44
CA LEU A 191 10.95 -23.64 18.88
C LEU A 191 9.57 -23.57 19.51
N LEU A 192 9.37 -24.38 20.53
CA LEU A 192 8.18 -24.40 21.37
C LEU A 192 8.52 -23.80 22.73
N CYS A 193 7.71 -22.82 23.15
CA CYS A 193 7.74 -22.28 24.50
C CYS A 193 6.31 -22.33 25.07
N LYS A 194 5.98 -23.43 25.75
CA LYS A 194 4.62 -23.67 26.26
C LYS A 194 4.10 -22.58 27.21
N ASN A 195 5.01 -21.85 27.87
CA ASN A 195 4.67 -20.76 28.79
C ASN A 195 4.20 -19.49 28.07
N ILE A 196 4.57 -19.31 26.79
CA ILE A 196 4.26 -18.10 26.01
C ILE A 196 3.21 -18.42 24.95
N TYR A 197 3.38 -19.50 24.20
CA TYR A 197 2.48 -19.90 23.14
C TYR A 197 2.49 -21.43 22.95
N ASN A 198 1.31 -22.01 22.78
CA ASN A 198 1.15 -23.47 22.72
C ASN A 198 1.53 -24.09 21.36
N LYS A 199 1.91 -23.28 20.36
CA LYS A 199 2.39 -23.75 19.06
C LYS A 199 3.85 -23.39 18.85
N GLU A 200 4.52 -24.21 18.05
CA GLU A 200 5.87 -23.94 17.58
C GLU A 200 5.93 -22.68 16.71
N LEU A 201 6.97 -21.87 16.90
CA LEU A 201 7.23 -20.65 16.14
C LEU A 201 8.60 -20.70 15.48
N ASN A 202 8.78 -19.88 14.44
CA ASN A 202 10.08 -19.72 13.80
C ASN A 202 11.09 -19.09 14.77
N VAL A 203 12.35 -19.48 14.61
CA VAL A 203 13.44 -19.04 15.48
C VAL A 203 14.41 -18.16 14.72
N GLU A 204 14.77 -17.05 15.37
CA GLU A 204 15.91 -16.22 15.01
C GLU A 204 16.94 -16.26 16.15
N PHE A 205 18.21 -16.11 15.79
CA PHE A 205 19.30 -15.99 16.76
C PHE A 205 19.83 -14.56 16.73
N SER A 206 20.15 -13.99 17.90
CA SER A 206 20.75 -12.65 17.97
C SER A 206 22.19 -12.60 17.43
N SER A 207 22.87 -13.75 17.32
CA SER A 207 24.19 -13.88 16.72
C SER A 207 24.42 -15.28 16.12
N ASP A 208 25.31 -15.37 15.13
CA ASP A 208 25.75 -16.64 14.56
C ASP A 208 26.47 -17.53 15.58
N TYR A 209 27.13 -16.91 16.58
CA TYR A 209 27.75 -17.63 17.69
C TYR A 209 26.71 -18.43 18.49
N LEU A 210 25.59 -17.80 18.88
CA LEU A 210 24.50 -18.49 19.58
C LEU A 210 23.85 -19.57 18.73
N LYS A 211 23.67 -19.31 17.42
CA LYS A 211 23.17 -20.29 16.47
C LYS A 211 24.05 -21.54 16.48
N LYS A 212 25.38 -21.35 16.39
CA LYS A 212 26.36 -22.45 16.40
C LYS A 212 26.37 -23.23 17.71
N GLN A 213 26.42 -22.54 18.85
CA GLN A 213 26.40 -23.19 20.17
C GLN A 213 25.18 -24.08 20.38
N ILE A 214 24.01 -23.62 19.94
CA ILE A 214 22.75 -24.33 20.16
C ILE A 214 22.57 -25.45 19.14
N LEU A 215 22.84 -25.21 17.85
CA LEU A 215 22.50 -26.13 16.76
C LEU A 215 23.61 -27.13 16.41
N GLU A 216 24.89 -26.78 16.60
CA GLU A 216 26.03 -27.58 16.15
C GLU A 216 26.77 -28.25 17.31
N GLU A 217 27.00 -27.53 18.42
CA GLU A 217 27.79 -28.05 19.56
C GLU A 217 26.99 -29.03 20.43
N HIS A 218 25.65 -28.92 20.43
CA HIS A 218 24.75 -29.76 21.19
C HIS A 218 23.67 -30.32 20.26
N ASN A 219 23.21 -31.56 20.50
CA ASN A 219 22.04 -32.07 19.76
C ASN A 219 20.76 -31.37 20.26
N PRO A 220 20.10 -30.50 19.47
CA PRO A 220 18.99 -29.67 19.94
C PRO A 220 17.77 -30.45 20.39
N HIS A 221 17.63 -31.68 19.92
CA HIS A 221 16.50 -32.52 20.23
C HIS A 221 16.64 -33.29 21.54
N LEU A 222 17.85 -33.39 22.10
CA LEU A 222 18.12 -34.04 23.39
C LEU A 222 18.09 -33.10 24.59
N HIS A 223 18.05 -31.79 24.34
CA HIS A 223 18.18 -30.78 25.40
C HIS A 223 16.97 -29.84 25.46
N LEU A 224 16.77 -29.28 26.65
CA LEU A 224 15.96 -28.09 26.90
C LEU A 224 16.91 -26.92 27.14
N TYR A 225 16.58 -25.78 26.57
CA TYR A 225 17.43 -24.60 26.64
C TYR A 225 16.76 -23.57 27.52
N ASN A 226 17.51 -23.04 28.48
CA ASN A 226 17.08 -21.88 29.25
C ASN A 226 17.68 -20.63 28.60
N VAL A 227 16.83 -19.73 28.10
CA VAL A 227 17.24 -18.62 27.24
C VAL A 227 16.54 -17.33 27.62
N ASP A 228 17.14 -16.20 27.25
CA ASP A 228 16.41 -14.94 27.14
C ASP A 228 15.81 -14.84 25.74
N LEU A 229 14.50 -14.54 25.67
CA LEU A 229 13.75 -14.42 24.42
C LEU A 229 13.27 -12.99 24.20
N GLN A 230 13.33 -12.55 22.96
CA GLN A 230 12.44 -11.53 22.44
C GLN A 230 11.36 -12.22 21.61
N VAL A 231 10.10 -12.02 21.96
CA VAL A 231 8.96 -12.56 21.20
C VAL A 231 8.40 -11.44 20.34
N ILE A 232 8.39 -11.66 19.03
CA ILE A 232 7.80 -10.73 18.06
C ILE A 232 6.35 -11.14 17.84
N TYR A 233 5.45 -10.20 18.06
CA TYR A 233 4.01 -10.33 17.87
C TYR A 233 3.60 -9.57 16.62
N GLU A 234 2.72 -10.17 15.81
CA GLU A 234 2.00 -9.47 14.75
C GLU A 234 0.51 -9.55 15.07
N ASN A 235 -0.18 -8.40 15.14
CA ASN A 235 -1.59 -8.33 15.51
C ASN A 235 -1.89 -9.06 16.84
N ASN A 236 -1.04 -8.86 17.85
CA ASN A 236 -1.09 -9.53 19.17
C ASN A 236 -0.95 -11.06 19.14
N VAL A 237 -0.55 -11.67 18.03
CA VAL A 237 -0.27 -13.11 17.94
C VAL A 237 1.24 -13.33 17.88
N PRO A 238 1.84 -14.17 18.75
CA PRO A 238 3.25 -14.55 18.66
C PRO A 238 3.60 -15.15 17.29
N LYS A 239 4.68 -14.68 16.66
CA LYS A 239 5.14 -15.17 15.34
C LYS A 239 6.56 -15.72 15.35
N ILE A 240 7.47 -15.04 16.04
CA ILE A 240 8.90 -15.37 16.02
C ILE A 240 9.45 -15.34 17.44
N TYR A 241 10.27 -16.34 17.75
CA TYR A 241 11.14 -16.33 18.92
C TYR A 241 12.56 -15.96 18.51
N LYS A 242 13.04 -14.82 18.98
CA LYS A 242 14.43 -14.44 18.84
C LYS A 242 15.20 -14.76 20.13
N ILE A 243 16.13 -15.70 20.04
CA ILE A 243 17.00 -16.09 21.16
C ILE A 243 18.06 -15.01 21.33
N ILE A 244 18.04 -14.32 22.46
CA ILE A 244 18.93 -13.20 22.77
C ILE A 244 20.20 -13.69 23.46
N SER A 245 20.06 -14.62 24.41
CA SER A 245 21.19 -15.25 25.07
C SER A 245 20.84 -16.64 25.57
N LEU A 246 21.85 -17.49 25.69
CA LEU A 246 21.76 -18.82 26.28
C LEU A 246 22.25 -18.74 27.74
N LYS A 247 21.45 -19.27 28.68
CA LYS A 247 21.78 -19.28 30.12
C LYS A 247 22.22 -20.64 30.61
N ASP A 248 21.50 -21.68 30.21
CA ASP A 248 21.73 -23.05 30.69
C ASP A 248 21.18 -24.06 29.68
N ILE A 249 21.74 -25.27 29.69
CA ILE A 249 21.34 -26.40 28.85
C ILE A 249 21.05 -27.58 29.75
N LYS A 250 19.85 -28.15 29.65
CA LYS A 250 19.42 -29.31 30.45
C LYS A 250 19.14 -30.50 29.56
N ASN A 251 19.57 -31.69 29.96
CA ASN A 251 19.16 -32.93 29.27
C ASN A 251 17.67 -33.19 29.49
N LYS A 252 16.97 -33.64 28.44
CA LYS A 252 15.56 -34.09 28.57
C LYS A 252 15.40 -35.37 29.38
N ASN A 253 16.47 -36.15 29.54
CA ASN A 253 16.47 -37.51 30.10
C ASN A 253 17.05 -37.59 31.53
N ILE A 254 16.74 -36.63 32.40
CA ILE A 254 16.99 -36.75 33.86
C ILE A 254 15.71 -36.40 34.60
#